data_AF-A0A1E7F027-F1
#
_entry.id   AF-A0A1E7F027-F1
#
_cell.length_a   1.000
_cell.length_b   1.000
_cell.length_c   1.000
_cell.angle_alpha   90.00
_cell.angle_beta   90.00
_cell.angle_gamma   90.00
#
_symmetry.space_group_name_H-M   'P 1'
#
loop_
_entity.id
_entity.type
_entity.pdbx_description
1 polymer ?
#
loop_
_entity_poly.entity_id
_entity_poly.type
_entity_poly.pdbx_seq_one_letter_code
_entity_poly.pdbx_strand_id
1 'polypeptide(L)'
;MRSPPVLQEDTLSPSPLPLPLPLPLPLPLPVPVPVPVPVPSAPPSPNDDDDDEEAILQAARHRYEASVLVRNHLESHAVNNPGASSDYVTWIATLHPENADITIDQRFFIPGNPWWTIYEDTKNDQIPTVTAVPVPDEQEVLRDQQQQKDEENCPGAASLDSSSNTTTTTSQQPSPPKSMSFWTICSPLSILVGIFMILPALFAVLFCEMMALFLCYFPSALFFHTARAISPPNCCTGIFYAMFLLLYYILSFCDSIILFISVLVTELVALIAYFVGFCTGGAMWAHYLHQQIRRLCHGIRIIIRKKFTKNPPRQFFLMNCYETKTAATTSSSENDVENTNEQCNSDNYVDNCGGGGGGDDNGIDNNNTNNAVMDSNVSATVCHEYIINDHQQMQDERK
;
A
#
# COMPACT_ATOMS: atom_id res chain seq x y z
N MET A 1 -61.13 -61.82 -14.75
CA MET A 1 -60.18 -60.69 -14.66
C MET A 1 -58.79 -61.25 -14.88
N ARG A 2 -58.12 -60.86 -15.96
CA ARG A 2 -56.86 -61.43 -16.46
C ARG A 2 -55.71 -60.54 -15.98
N SER A 3 -54.74 -61.12 -15.28
CA SER A 3 -53.53 -60.42 -14.81
C SER A 3 -52.64 -60.00 -16.00
N PRO A 4 -51.94 -58.84 -15.92
CA PRO A 4 -51.03 -58.40 -16.96
C PRO A 4 -49.71 -59.19 -16.92
N PRO A 5 -48.99 -59.27 -18.05
CA PRO A 5 -47.73 -60.00 -18.15
C PRO A 5 -46.58 -59.22 -17.50
N VAL A 6 -45.71 -59.97 -16.82
CA VAL A 6 -44.44 -59.52 -16.25
C VAL A 6 -43.45 -59.29 -17.40
N LEU A 7 -42.98 -58.05 -17.57
CA LEU A 7 -41.88 -57.73 -18.47
C LEU A 7 -40.57 -58.13 -17.78
N GLN A 8 -39.82 -59.00 -18.46
CA GLN A 8 -38.51 -59.49 -18.07
C GLN A 8 -37.47 -58.43 -18.50
N GLU A 9 -36.82 -57.77 -17.54
CA GLU A 9 -35.71 -56.87 -17.81
C GLU A 9 -34.47 -57.68 -18.21
N ASP A 10 -34.05 -57.53 -19.46
CA ASP A 10 -32.78 -58.04 -19.96
C ASP A 10 -31.62 -57.28 -19.30
N THR A 11 -30.95 -57.96 -18.38
CA THR A 11 -29.66 -57.58 -17.78
C THR A 11 -28.61 -57.41 -18.88
N LEU A 12 -28.37 -56.16 -19.29
CA LEU A 12 -27.25 -55.80 -20.15
C LEU A 12 -25.94 -55.88 -19.35
N SER A 13 -25.09 -56.82 -19.78
CA SER A 13 -23.73 -56.99 -19.27
C SER A 13 -22.91 -55.70 -19.40
N PRO A 14 -22.25 -55.21 -18.34
CA PRO A 14 -21.47 -53.98 -18.40
C PRO A 14 -20.23 -54.17 -19.28
N SER A 15 -20.10 -53.33 -20.31
CA SER A 15 -18.90 -53.25 -21.16
C SER A 15 -17.64 -52.98 -20.32
N PRO A 16 -16.51 -53.65 -20.60
CA PRO A 16 -15.25 -53.40 -19.91
C PRO A 16 -14.75 -51.99 -20.20
N LEU A 17 -14.40 -51.28 -19.12
CA LEU A 17 -13.82 -49.93 -19.17
C LEU A 17 -12.48 -49.93 -19.92
N PRO A 18 -12.23 -48.95 -20.81
CA PRO A 18 -10.95 -48.83 -21.52
C PRO A 18 -9.81 -48.54 -20.53
N LEU A 19 -8.68 -49.24 -20.71
CA LEU A 19 -7.48 -49.05 -19.90
C LEU A 19 -6.94 -47.61 -20.01
N PRO A 20 -6.39 -47.06 -18.91
CA PRO A 20 -5.79 -45.73 -18.91
C PRO A 20 -4.59 -45.67 -19.86
N LEU A 21 -4.55 -44.63 -20.71
CA LEU A 21 -3.42 -44.38 -21.59
C LEU A 21 -2.14 -44.09 -20.77
N PRO A 22 -0.96 -44.52 -21.25
CA PRO A 22 0.32 -44.24 -20.61
C PRO A 22 0.57 -42.72 -20.56
N LEU A 23 0.95 -42.23 -19.37
CA LEU A 23 1.30 -40.82 -19.19
C LEU A 23 2.49 -40.44 -20.08
N PRO A 24 2.47 -39.24 -20.71
CA PRO A 24 3.60 -38.73 -21.47
C PRO A 24 4.81 -38.54 -20.56
N LEU A 25 5.99 -38.96 -21.05
CA LEU A 25 7.25 -38.80 -20.34
C LEU A 25 7.54 -37.32 -20.03
N PRO A 26 8.15 -37.01 -18.88
CA PRO A 26 8.54 -35.66 -18.52
C PRO A 26 9.52 -35.10 -19.57
N LEU A 27 9.18 -33.93 -20.11
CA LEU A 27 10.07 -33.19 -21.02
C LEU A 27 11.36 -32.81 -20.30
N PRO A 28 12.51 -32.82 -21.01
CA PRO A 28 13.78 -32.38 -20.45
C PRO A 28 13.71 -30.93 -19.98
N LEU A 29 14.18 -30.70 -18.76
CA LEU A 29 14.26 -29.38 -18.14
C LEU A 29 15.08 -28.41 -19.03
N PRO A 30 14.65 -27.15 -19.19
CA PRO A 30 15.40 -26.15 -19.95
C PRO A 30 16.80 -25.96 -19.35
N VAL A 31 17.82 -26.07 -20.20
CA VAL A 31 19.21 -25.77 -19.82
C VAL A 31 19.28 -24.29 -19.43
N PRO A 32 19.93 -23.92 -18.30
CA PRO A 32 20.09 -22.54 -17.87
C PRO A 32 20.74 -21.70 -18.97
N VAL A 33 20.02 -20.72 -19.49
CA VAL A 33 20.59 -19.74 -20.42
C VAL A 33 21.52 -18.84 -19.61
N PRO A 34 22.77 -18.60 -20.06
CA PRO A 34 23.68 -17.69 -19.39
C PRO A 34 23.03 -16.31 -19.23
N VAL A 35 22.91 -15.85 -17.98
CA VAL A 35 22.41 -14.51 -17.67
C VAL A 35 23.39 -13.50 -18.30
N PRO A 36 22.92 -12.55 -19.13
CA PRO A 36 23.76 -11.51 -19.68
C PRO A 36 24.44 -10.75 -18.54
N VAL A 37 25.78 -10.71 -18.56
CA VAL A 37 26.56 -9.88 -17.65
C VAL A 37 26.11 -8.43 -17.86
N PRO A 38 25.71 -7.69 -16.80
CA PRO A 38 25.30 -6.30 -16.93
C PRO A 38 26.40 -5.49 -17.61
N VAL A 39 26.07 -4.90 -18.75
CA VAL A 39 26.93 -3.90 -19.39
C VAL A 39 27.08 -2.73 -18.40
N PRO A 40 28.30 -2.22 -18.15
CA PRO A 40 28.49 -1.08 -17.27
C PRO A 40 27.62 0.08 -17.73
N SER A 41 26.65 0.44 -16.89
CA SER A 41 25.81 1.62 -17.09
C SER A 41 26.70 2.84 -17.24
N ALA A 42 26.39 3.67 -18.23
CA ALA A 42 27.05 4.96 -18.41
C ALA A 42 27.05 5.74 -17.08
N PRO A 43 28.13 6.49 -16.77
CA PRO A 43 28.20 7.26 -15.54
C PRO A 43 26.99 8.20 -15.44
N PRO A 44 26.30 8.25 -14.29
CA PRO A 44 25.15 9.12 -14.09
C PRO A 44 25.54 10.57 -14.34
N SER A 45 24.61 11.31 -14.94
CA SER A 45 24.72 12.75 -15.16
C SER A 45 24.79 13.45 -13.79
N PRO A 46 25.80 14.27 -13.47
CA PRO A 46 26.08 14.76 -12.10
C PRO A 46 25.07 15.75 -11.50
N ASN A 47 23.90 15.94 -12.11
CA ASN A 47 22.98 17.03 -11.77
C ASN A 47 21.54 16.60 -11.43
N ASP A 48 21.25 15.29 -11.37
CA ASP A 48 19.92 14.76 -10.99
C ASP A 48 19.93 14.06 -9.61
N ASP A 49 21.07 13.98 -8.92
CA ASP A 49 21.25 13.13 -7.73
C ASP A 49 20.73 13.75 -6.41
N ASP A 50 20.53 15.08 -6.34
CA ASP A 50 20.13 15.76 -5.09
C ASP A 50 18.64 15.53 -4.76
N ASP A 51 17.76 15.47 -5.77
CA ASP A 51 16.33 15.16 -5.58
C ASP A 51 16.10 13.68 -5.18
N ASP A 52 17.06 12.80 -5.53
CA ASP A 52 17.00 11.38 -5.21
C ASP A 52 17.43 11.09 -3.76
N GLU A 53 18.34 11.89 -3.17
CA GLU A 53 18.76 11.70 -1.78
C GLU A 53 17.61 11.93 -0.78
N GLU A 54 16.85 13.00 -0.96
CA GLU A 54 15.70 13.29 -0.08
C GLU A 54 14.61 12.21 -0.21
N ALA A 55 14.33 11.75 -1.43
CA ALA A 55 13.39 10.66 -1.67
C ALA A 55 13.85 9.36 -1.00
N ILE A 56 15.16 9.06 -1.03
CA ILE A 56 15.74 7.89 -0.35
C ILE A 56 15.60 8.03 1.18
N LEU A 57 15.93 9.20 1.74
CA LEU A 57 15.80 9.46 3.18
C LEU A 57 14.35 9.39 3.64
N GLN A 58 13.42 9.93 2.85
CA GLN A 58 11.99 9.87 3.15
C GLN A 58 11.47 8.43 3.08
N ALA A 59 11.85 7.66 2.05
CA ALA A 59 11.51 6.25 1.95
C ALA A 59 12.09 5.44 3.13
N ALA A 60 13.31 5.75 3.57
CA ALA A 60 13.92 5.12 4.73
C ALA A 60 13.15 5.45 6.02
N ARG A 61 12.72 6.71 6.21
CA ARG A 61 11.90 7.13 7.35
C ARG A 61 10.56 6.40 7.37
N HIS A 62 9.86 6.32 6.24
CA HIS A 62 8.57 5.61 6.17
C HIS A 62 8.72 4.10 6.45
N ARG A 63 9.78 3.46 5.94
CA ARG A 63 10.06 2.05 6.28
C ARG A 63 10.32 1.87 7.77
N TYR A 64 11.05 2.78 8.39
CA TYR A 64 11.30 2.76 9.83
C TYR A 64 10.00 2.92 10.62
N GLU A 65 9.20 3.95 10.33
CA GLU A 65 7.92 4.20 11.00
C GLU A 65 6.94 3.02 10.86
N ALA A 66 6.83 2.45 9.65
CA ALA A 66 6.02 1.26 9.42
C ALA A 66 6.53 0.07 10.25
N SER A 67 7.85 -0.14 10.33
CA SER A 67 8.43 -1.21 11.14
C SER A 67 8.15 -1.06 12.64
N VAL A 68 8.11 0.17 13.15
CA VAL A 68 7.76 0.47 14.55
C VAL A 68 6.29 0.14 14.81
N LEU A 69 5.39 0.51 13.90
CA LEU A 69 3.97 0.19 14.02
C LEU A 69 3.72 -1.32 14.03
N VAL A 70 4.40 -2.07 13.15
CA VAL A 70 4.31 -3.54 13.10
C VAL A 70 4.86 -4.17 14.39
N ARG A 71 5.98 -3.69 14.93
CA ARG A 71 6.52 -4.12 16.24
C ARG A 71 5.52 -3.89 17.37
N ASN A 72 4.96 -2.68 17.47
CA ASN A 72 3.97 -2.36 18.50
C ASN A 72 2.72 -3.25 18.41
N HIS A 73 2.26 -3.56 17.18
CA HIS A 73 1.15 -4.49 16.98
C HIS A 73 1.50 -5.91 17.45
N LEU A 74 2.70 -6.41 17.11
CA LEU A 74 3.18 -7.71 17.56
C LEU A 74 3.33 -7.79 19.08
N GLU A 75 3.90 -6.77 19.72
CA GLU A 75 4.03 -6.71 21.18
C GLU A 75 2.65 -6.75 21.86
N SER A 76 1.71 -5.94 21.36
CA SER A 76 0.31 -5.98 21.83
C SER A 76 -0.32 -7.36 21.64
N HIS A 77 -0.09 -8.00 20.49
CA HIS A 77 -0.58 -9.35 20.23
C HIS A 77 0.03 -10.38 21.20
N ALA A 78 1.33 -10.32 21.46
CA ALA A 78 2.04 -11.22 22.37
C ALA A 78 1.56 -11.08 23.82
N VAL A 79 1.31 -9.85 24.29
CA VAL A 79 0.77 -9.58 25.63
C VAL A 79 -0.66 -10.13 25.77
N ASN A 80 -1.48 -10.00 24.74
CA ASN A 80 -2.89 -10.42 24.78
C ASN A 80 -3.10 -11.92 24.52
N ASN A 81 -2.12 -12.61 23.92
CA ASN A 81 -2.23 -14.03 23.54
C ASN A 81 -1.06 -14.88 24.07
N PRO A 82 -0.88 -14.98 25.41
CA PRO A 82 0.30 -15.64 25.98
C PRO A 82 0.34 -17.15 25.66
N GLY A 83 1.53 -17.66 25.35
CA GLY A 83 1.80 -19.09 25.17
C GLY A 83 1.93 -19.53 23.71
N ALA A 84 1.51 -20.76 23.39
CA ALA A 84 1.64 -21.34 22.04
C ALA A 84 0.77 -20.62 20.98
N SER A 85 -0.17 -19.78 21.40
CA SER A 85 -1.03 -18.95 20.55
C SER A 85 -0.35 -17.69 20.01
N SER A 86 0.88 -17.37 20.45
CA SER A 86 1.65 -16.22 19.93
C SER A 86 2.61 -16.63 18.81
N ASP A 87 2.30 -17.69 18.06
CA ASP A 87 3.12 -18.05 16.91
C ASP A 87 2.96 -17.04 15.77
N TYR A 88 3.94 -17.04 14.85
CA TYR A 88 3.96 -16.13 13.72
C TYR A 88 2.69 -16.25 12.88
N VAL A 89 2.17 -17.47 12.76
CA VAL A 89 0.97 -17.77 11.96
C VAL A 89 -0.26 -17.12 12.56
N THR A 90 -0.47 -17.28 13.86
CA THR A 90 -1.61 -16.67 14.56
C THR A 90 -1.50 -15.15 14.53
N TRP A 91 -0.31 -14.59 14.70
CA TRP A 91 -0.11 -13.15 14.58
C TRP A 91 -0.48 -12.62 13.19
N ILE A 92 0.02 -13.23 12.11
CA ILE A 92 -0.34 -12.84 10.75
C ILE A 92 -1.85 -13.02 10.51
N ALA A 93 -2.46 -14.08 11.05
CA ALA A 93 -3.91 -14.30 10.96
C ALA A 93 -4.70 -13.21 11.70
N THR A 94 -4.18 -12.58 12.76
CA THR A 94 -4.86 -11.43 13.40
C THR A 94 -4.83 -10.17 12.55
N LEU A 95 -3.79 -9.99 11.72
CA LEU A 95 -3.68 -8.86 10.80
C LEU A 95 -4.52 -9.07 9.54
N HIS A 96 -4.59 -10.33 9.10
CA HIS A 96 -5.33 -10.76 7.92
C HIS A 96 -6.25 -11.92 8.30
N PRO A 97 -7.39 -11.65 8.96
CA PRO A 97 -8.33 -12.69 9.35
C PRO A 97 -8.85 -13.49 8.14
N GLU A 98 -8.84 -12.89 6.94
CA GLU A 98 -9.11 -13.58 5.67
C GLU A 98 -8.11 -14.70 5.35
N ASN A 99 -6.91 -14.67 5.92
CA ASN A 99 -5.85 -15.66 5.72
C ASN A 99 -5.75 -16.67 6.87
N ALA A 100 -6.62 -16.61 7.88
CA ALA A 100 -6.55 -17.48 9.06
C ALA A 100 -6.67 -18.98 8.73
N ASP A 101 -7.38 -19.31 7.64
CA ASP A 101 -7.58 -20.70 7.18
C ASP A 101 -6.52 -21.14 6.14
N ILE A 102 -5.61 -20.24 5.73
CA ILE A 102 -4.62 -20.51 4.69
C ILE A 102 -3.31 -20.91 5.35
N THR A 103 -2.79 -22.09 4.97
CA THR A 103 -1.42 -22.49 5.30
C THR A 103 -0.45 -21.43 4.79
N ILE A 104 0.20 -20.69 5.71
CA ILE A 104 1.13 -19.63 5.34
C ILE A 104 2.23 -20.20 4.45
N ASP A 105 2.41 -19.58 3.28
CA ASP A 105 3.42 -19.97 2.31
C ASP A 105 4.82 -19.95 2.96
N GLN A 106 5.61 -21.01 2.76
CA GLN A 106 6.95 -21.13 3.34
C GLN A 106 7.87 -19.95 2.96
N ARG A 107 7.56 -19.22 1.89
CA ARG A 107 8.30 -18.02 1.49
C ARG A 107 8.24 -16.87 2.50
N PHE A 108 7.26 -16.87 3.41
CA PHE A 108 7.20 -15.90 4.49
C PHE A 108 8.27 -16.12 5.57
N PHE A 109 8.91 -17.29 5.61
CA PHE A 109 9.97 -17.65 6.56
C PHE A 109 11.38 -17.52 5.97
N ILE A 110 11.54 -16.86 4.82
CA ILE A 110 12.85 -16.67 4.19
C ILE A 110 13.64 -15.60 4.97
N PRO A 111 14.91 -15.85 5.33
CA PRO A 111 15.78 -14.86 5.94
C PRO A 111 15.83 -13.57 5.12
N GLY A 112 15.62 -12.43 5.77
CA GLY A 112 15.56 -11.11 5.13
C GLY A 112 14.14 -10.63 4.78
N ASN A 113 13.10 -11.43 5.04
CA ASN A 113 11.74 -10.91 5.04
C ASN A 113 11.56 -9.96 6.25
N PRO A 114 11.19 -8.68 6.03
CA PRO A 114 11.10 -7.70 7.11
C PRO A 114 10.07 -8.07 8.19
N TRP A 115 9.00 -8.79 7.82
CA TRP A 115 7.97 -9.25 8.77
C TRP A 115 8.47 -10.38 9.66
N TRP A 116 9.22 -11.32 9.07
CA TRP A 116 9.85 -12.41 9.81
C TRP A 116 10.94 -11.90 10.73
N THR A 117 11.80 -10.99 10.25
CA THR A 117 12.85 -10.36 11.07
C THR A 117 12.26 -9.64 12.27
N ILE A 118 11.21 -8.82 12.08
CA ILE A 118 10.53 -8.15 13.20
C ILE A 118 9.99 -9.16 14.20
N TYR A 119 9.39 -10.26 13.74
CA TYR A 119 8.86 -11.30 14.63
C TYR A 119 9.96 -12.02 15.41
N GLU A 120 11.06 -12.40 14.76
CA GLU A 120 12.19 -13.04 15.45
C GLU A 120 12.85 -12.10 16.45
N ASP A 121 13.08 -10.83 16.08
CA ASP A 121 13.66 -9.81 16.97
C ASP A 121 12.83 -9.67 18.25
N THR A 122 11.51 -9.46 18.12
CA THR A 122 10.61 -9.27 19.27
C THR A 122 10.48 -10.54 20.12
N LYS A 123 10.52 -11.73 19.52
CA LYS A 123 10.43 -13.00 20.26
C LYS A 123 11.72 -13.31 21.03
N ASN A 124 12.87 -12.98 20.46
CA ASN A 124 14.17 -13.20 21.11
C ASN A 124 14.34 -12.34 22.37
N ASP A 125 13.71 -11.16 22.41
CA ASP A 125 13.77 -10.26 23.58
C ASP A 125 12.88 -10.70 24.76
N GLN A 126 11.92 -11.62 24.54
CA GLN A 126 10.91 -12.00 25.55
C GLN A 126 11.09 -13.38 26.20
N ILE A 127 12.12 -14.18 25.85
CA ILE A 127 12.29 -15.52 26.42
C ILE A 127 13.50 -15.58 27.37
N PRO A 128 13.30 -15.73 28.70
CA PRO A 128 14.33 -16.33 29.55
C PRO A 128 14.50 -17.79 29.11
N THR A 129 15.72 -18.15 28.70
CA THR A 129 16.09 -19.45 28.14
C THR A 129 15.57 -20.60 29.01
N VAL A 130 14.45 -21.22 28.61
CA VAL A 130 14.02 -22.51 29.18
C VAL A 130 14.71 -23.60 28.39
N THR A 131 15.55 -24.37 29.08
CA THR A 131 16.29 -25.52 28.59
C THR A 131 15.35 -26.48 27.85
N ALA A 132 15.67 -26.78 26.58
CA ALA A 132 14.93 -27.75 25.79
C ALA A 132 14.92 -29.11 26.51
N VAL A 133 13.72 -29.63 26.79
CA VAL A 133 13.52 -31.00 27.23
C VAL A 133 13.85 -31.93 26.06
N PRO A 134 14.69 -32.98 26.23
CA PRO A 134 15.03 -33.90 25.17
C PRO A 134 13.76 -34.58 24.63
N VAL A 135 13.57 -34.54 23.31
CA VAL A 135 12.55 -35.31 22.62
C VAL A 135 13.01 -36.78 22.61
N PRO A 136 12.24 -37.73 23.16
CA PRO A 136 12.59 -39.16 23.07
C PRO A 136 12.48 -39.61 21.62
N ASP A 137 13.50 -40.33 21.14
CA ASP A 137 13.53 -40.87 19.79
C ASP A 137 12.33 -41.81 19.54
N GLU A 138 11.65 -41.62 18.41
CA GLU A 138 10.42 -42.33 18.00
C GLU A 138 10.56 -43.87 17.89
N GLN A 139 11.78 -44.42 18.05
CA GLN A 139 12.02 -45.86 18.07
C GLN A 139 11.65 -46.54 19.39
N GLU A 140 11.45 -45.82 20.49
CA GLU A 140 11.12 -46.43 21.79
C GLU A 140 9.62 -46.69 21.98
N VAL A 141 8.75 -45.87 21.37
CA VAL A 141 7.28 -45.98 21.47
C VAL A 141 6.72 -47.21 20.73
N LEU A 142 7.45 -47.73 19.73
CA LEU A 142 7.04 -48.92 18.98
C LEU A 142 7.34 -50.25 19.69
N ARG A 143 8.16 -50.25 20.77
CA ARG A 143 8.38 -51.47 21.57
C ARG A 143 7.30 -51.71 22.62
N ASP A 144 6.72 -50.65 23.18
CA ASP A 144 5.75 -50.80 24.27
C ASP A 144 4.34 -51.21 23.79
N GLN A 145 3.99 -50.92 22.53
CA GLN A 145 2.68 -51.34 22.00
C GLN A 145 2.60 -52.81 21.57
N GLN A 146 3.72 -53.53 21.48
CA GLN A 146 3.70 -54.93 21.03
C GLN A 146 3.68 -55.94 22.19
N GLN A 147 3.72 -55.48 23.44
CA GLN A 147 3.67 -56.35 24.62
C GLN A 147 2.29 -56.43 25.30
N GLN A 148 1.28 -55.72 24.78
CA GLN A 148 -0.06 -55.65 25.37
C GLN A 148 -1.14 -56.25 24.45
N LYS A 149 -0.83 -57.37 23.77
CA LYS A 149 -1.78 -58.09 22.92
C LYS A 149 -2.13 -59.51 23.39
N ASP A 150 -1.63 -59.95 24.54
CA ASP A 150 -1.86 -61.30 25.04
C ASP A 150 -2.28 -61.31 26.51
N GLU A 151 -3.43 -60.71 26.87
CA GLU A 151 -4.18 -61.06 28.09
C GLU A 151 -5.53 -60.34 28.13
N GLU A 152 -6.59 -60.95 27.61
CA GLU A 152 -7.88 -61.07 28.32
C GLU A 152 -8.88 -61.90 27.51
N ASN A 153 -9.03 -63.16 27.93
CA ASN A 153 -10.13 -64.04 27.61
C ASN A 153 -10.90 -64.30 28.91
N CYS A 154 -12.06 -63.67 29.08
CA CYS A 154 -13.07 -64.09 30.06
C CYS A 154 -14.48 -63.72 29.57
N PRO A 155 -15.44 -64.67 29.56
CA PRO A 155 -16.81 -64.38 29.20
C PRO A 155 -17.68 -64.19 30.45
N GLY A 156 -18.54 -63.16 30.40
CA GLY A 156 -19.79 -63.14 31.14
C GLY A 156 -19.90 -62.09 32.24
N ALA A 157 -20.76 -61.10 32.01
CA ALA A 157 -21.94 -60.85 32.85
C ALA A 157 -22.73 -59.68 32.25
N ALA A 158 -24.05 -59.85 32.21
CA ALA A 158 -24.99 -58.83 31.85
C ALA A 158 -24.91 -57.61 32.78
N SER A 159 -24.98 -56.40 32.22
CA SER A 159 -25.39 -55.21 32.96
C SER A 159 -26.08 -54.25 32.01
N LEU A 160 -27.35 -53.99 32.32
CA LEU A 160 -28.21 -52.99 31.72
C LEU A 160 -27.72 -51.55 31.99
N ASP A 161 -28.19 -50.67 31.10
CA ASP A 161 -28.48 -49.25 31.26
C ASP A 161 -27.38 -48.33 31.78
N SER A 162 -26.83 -47.54 30.86
CA SER A 162 -26.64 -46.12 31.14
C SER A 162 -26.63 -45.30 29.84
N SER A 163 -27.47 -44.27 29.82
CA SER A 163 -27.83 -43.44 28.67
C SER A 163 -26.63 -42.82 27.96
N SER A 164 -26.51 -43.17 26.69
CA SER A 164 -25.58 -42.60 25.73
C SER A 164 -26.02 -41.19 25.30
N ASN A 165 -25.52 -40.16 25.98
CA ASN A 165 -25.35 -38.85 25.35
C ASN A 165 -24.03 -38.86 24.59
N THR A 166 -24.01 -39.57 23.47
CA THR A 166 -22.94 -39.49 22.49
C THR A 166 -23.13 -38.18 21.74
N THR A 167 -22.53 -37.11 22.27
CA THR A 167 -22.26 -35.89 21.52
C THR A 167 -21.26 -36.27 20.44
N THR A 168 -21.77 -36.75 19.30
CA THR A 168 -20.97 -36.99 18.11
C THR A 168 -20.48 -35.62 17.64
N THR A 169 -19.29 -35.23 18.09
CA THR A 169 -18.46 -34.20 17.49
C THR A 169 -18.06 -34.71 16.11
N THR A 170 -19.02 -34.67 15.19
CA THR A 170 -18.76 -34.83 13.77
C THR A 170 -17.86 -33.67 13.40
N SER A 171 -16.57 -33.96 13.26
CA SER A 171 -15.59 -33.16 12.55
C SER A 171 -16.14 -32.85 11.16
N GLN A 172 -17.00 -31.83 11.07
CA GLN A 172 -17.38 -31.19 9.83
C GLN A 172 -16.14 -30.45 9.36
N GLN A 173 -15.29 -31.21 8.67
CA GLN A 173 -14.27 -30.66 7.79
C GLN A 173 -14.98 -29.61 6.91
N PRO A 174 -14.62 -28.32 7.02
CA PRO A 174 -15.30 -27.26 6.30
C PRO A 174 -15.23 -27.59 4.83
N SER A 175 -16.39 -27.91 4.24
CA SER A 175 -16.47 -28.20 2.81
C SER A 175 -15.90 -26.99 2.08
N PRO A 176 -14.95 -27.17 1.14
CA PRO A 176 -14.29 -26.08 0.47
C PRO A 176 -15.36 -25.12 -0.09
N PRO A 177 -15.18 -23.80 0.10
CA PRO A 177 -16.18 -22.83 -0.31
C PRO A 177 -16.53 -23.10 -1.77
N LYS A 178 -17.82 -23.40 -2.02
CA LYS A 178 -18.33 -23.61 -3.37
C LYS A 178 -17.97 -22.37 -4.18
N SER A 179 -16.99 -22.49 -5.05
CA SER A 179 -16.63 -21.44 -5.99
C SER A 179 -17.89 -21.07 -6.76
N MET A 180 -18.33 -19.82 -6.61
CA MET A 180 -19.51 -19.35 -7.32
C MET A 180 -19.20 -19.47 -8.82
N SER A 181 -20.02 -20.23 -9.54
CA SER A 181 -19.77 -20.48 -10.95
C SER A 181 -19.81 -19.15 -11.70
N PHE A 182 -18.71 -18.84 -12.39
CA PHE A 182 -18.50 -17.66 -13.23
C PHE A 182 -19.69 -17.34 -14.16
N TRP A 183 -20.43 -18.37 -14.57
CA TRP A 183 -21.61 -18.27 -15.43
C TRP A 183 -22.81 -17.55 -14.79
N THR A 184 -22.90 -17.47 -13.46
CA THR A 184 -23.99 -16.75 -12.78
C THR A 184 -23.74 -15.23 -12.75
N ILE A 185 -22.49 -14.81 -12.95
CA ILE A 185 -22.06 -13.41 -12.82
C ILE A 185 -22.13 -12.66 -14.16
N CYS A 186 -22.05 -13.37 -15.29
CA CYS A 186 -21.93 -12.77 -16.63
C CYS A 186 -23.24 -12.80 -17.44
N SER A 187 -24.35 -12.30 -16.88
CA SER A 187 -25.53 -12.01 -17.72
C SER A 187 -25.19 -10.87 -18.69
N PRO A 188 -25.36 -11.03 -20.01
CA PRO A 188 -25.03 -9.99 -21.00
C PRO A 188 -25.85 -8.70 -20.76
N LEU A 189 -27.05 -8.84 -20.18
CA LEU A 189 -27.88 -7.70 -19.79
C LEU A 189 -27.23 -6.88 -18.67
N SER A 190 -26.68 -7.54 -17.64
CA SER A 190 -26.00 -6.86 -16.53
C SER A 190 -24.74 -6.13 -16.99
N ILE A 191 -23.99 -6.72 -17.93
CA ILE A 191 -22.82 -6.08 -18.55
C ILE A 191 -23.26 -4.84 -19.34
N LEU A 192 -24.29 -4.98 -20.19
CA LEU A 192 -24.82 -3.88 -20.99
C LEU A 192 -25.28 -2.72 -20.09
N VAL A 193 -26.04 -3.02 -19.04
CA VAL A 193 -26.50 -2.04 -18.04
C VAL A 193 -25.31 -1.38 -17.35
N GLY A 194 -24.29 -2.15 -16.95
CA GLY A 194 -23.07 -1.62 -16.36
C GLY A 194 -22.37 -0.61 -17.27
N ILE A 195 -22.20 -0.93 -18.56
CA ILE A 195 -21.60 -0.02 -19.56
C ILE A 195 -22.43 1.26 -19.70
N PHE A 196 -23.76 1.15 -19.79
CA PHE A 196 -24.66 2.30 -19.88
C PHE A 196 -24.64 3.21 -18.64
N MET A 197 -24.30 2.67 -17.47
CA MET A 197 -24.15 3.48 -16.25
C MET A 197 -22.75 4.09 -16.12
N ILE A 198 -21.70 3.35 -16.52
CA ILE A 198 -20.32 3.82 -16.44
C ILE A 198 -20.07 4.97 -17.43
N LEU A 199 -20.49 4.84 -18.70
CA LEU A 199 -20.16 5.83 -19.73
C LEU A 199 -20.63 7.26 -19.39
N PRO A 200 -21.89 7.50 -18.96
CA PRO A 200 -22.34 8.83 -18.54
C PRO A 200 -21.59 9.35 -17.31
N ALA A 201 -21.23 8.48 -16.36
CA ALA A 201 -20.44 8.86 -15.18
C ALA A 201 -19.08 9.42 -15.61
N LEU A 202 -18.37 8.68 -16.48
CA LEU A 202 -17.07 9.10 -17.00
C LEU A 202 -17.18 10.40 -17.80
N PHE A 203 -18.21 10.52 -18.64
CA PHE A 203 -18.44 11.74 -19.41
C PHE A 203 -18.71 12.95 -18.51
N ALA A 204 -19.55 12.80 -17.47
CA ALA A 204 -19.88 13.88 -16.54
C ALA A 204 -18.64 14.34 -15.74
N VAL A 205 -17.83 13.40 -15.25
CA VAL A 205 -16.59 13.73 -14.53
C VAL A 205 -15.57 14.37 -15.46
N LEU A 206 -15.38 13.83 -16.66
CA LEU A 206 -14.50 14.42 -17.67
C LEU A 206 -14.94 15.85 -18.01
N PHE A 207 -16.23 16.08 -18.20
CA PHE A 207 -16.77 17.41 -18.47
C PHE A 207 -16.51 18.38 -17.32
N CYS A 208 -16.76 17.97 -16.07
CA CYS A 208 -16.48 18.80 -14.89
C CYS A 208 -14.98 19.12 -14.76
N GLU A 209 -14.09 18.15 -14.96
CA GLU A 209 -12.64 18.37 -14.92
C GLU A 209 -12.18 19.31 -16.04
N MET A 210 -12.72 19.16 -17.25
CA MET A 210 -12.41 20.06 -18.37
C MET A 210 -12.92 21.48 -18.12
N MET A 211 -14.12 21.63 -17.55
CA MET A 211 -14.62 22.94 -17.12
C MET A 211 -13.73 23.57 -16.05
N ALA A 212 -13.37 22.82 -15.01
CA ALA A 212 -12.51 23.30 -13.94
C ALA A 212 -11.13 23.73 -14.49
N LEU A 213 -10.57 22.94 -15.40
CA LEU A 213 -9.28 23.22 -16.04
C LEU A 213 -9.33 24.47 -16.93
N PHE A 214 -10.29 24.57 -17.84
CA PHE A 214 -10.35 25.67 -18.81
C PHE A 214 -10.92 26.97 -18.25
N LEU A 215 -11.94 26.90 -17.40
CA LEU A 215 -12.66 28.08 -16.92
C LEU A 215 -12.04 28.67 -15.64
N CYS A 216 -11.42 27.84 -14.82
CA CYS A 216 -10.90 28.28 -13.51
C CYS A 216 -9.39 28.20 -13.44
N TYR A 217 -8.82 27.02 -13.66
CA TYR A 217 -7.38 26.82 -13.47
C TYR A 217 -6.54 27.61 -14.46
N PHE A 218 -6.80 27.50 -15.76
CA PHE A 218 -6.01 28.17 -16.80
C PHE A 218 -6.01 29.71 -16.64
N PRO A 219 -7.16 30.39 -16.46
CA PRO A 219 -7.18 31.82 -16.17
C PRO A 219 -6.49 32.16 -14.84
N SER A 220 -6.64 31.33 -13.79
CA SER A 220 -5.95 31.57 -12.51
C SER A 220 -4.43 31.54 -12.69
N ALA A 221 -3.90 30.57 -13.45
CA ALA A 221 -2.48 30.45 -13.71
C ALA A 221 -1.96 31.65 -14.50
N LEU A 222 -2.73 32.14 -15.48
CA LEU A 222 -2.40 33.35 -16.23
C LEU A 222 -2.29 34.57 -15.30
N PHE A 223 -3.27 34.79 -14.41
CA PHE A 223 -3.22 35.90 -13.45
C PHE A 223 -2.06 35.76 -12.45
N PHE A 224 -1.77 34.55 -11.99
CA PHE A 224 -0.62 34.31 -11.12
C PHE A 224 0.70 34.65 -11.80
N HIS A 225 0.89 34.22 -13.06
CA HIS A 225 2.09 34.55 -13.83
C HIS A 225 2.18 36.05 -14.12
N THR A 226 1.06 36.72 -14.42
CA THR A 226 1.02 38.19 -14.59
C THR A 226 1.39 38.91 -13.29
N ALA A 227 0.85 38.48 -12.15
CA ALA A 227 1.21 39.04 -10.84
C ALA A 227 2.71 38.85 -10.55
N ARG A 228 3.25 37.66 -10.84
CA ARG A 228 4.68 37.37 -10.66
C ARG A 228 5.57 38.22 -11.57
N ALA A 229 5.14 38.48 -12.81
CA ALA A 229 5.87 39.36 -13.73
C ALA A 229 5.90 40.84 -13.29
N ILE A 230 4.94 41.27 -12.45
CA ILE A 230 4.88 42.63 -11.89
C ILE A 230 5.72 42.75 -10.61
N SER A 231 6.18 41.65 -10.03
CA SER A 231 7.00 41.65 -8.82
C SER A 231 8.46 42.06 -9.13
N PRO A 232 9.07 43.00 -8.37
CA PRO A 232 8.55 43.67 -7.18
C PRO A 232 7.58 44.84 -7.49
N PRO A 233 6.48 45.00 -6.73
CA PRO A 233 5.50 46.06 -7.00
C PRO A 233 6.00 47.45 -6.56
N ASN A 234 5.81 48.45 -7.42
CA ASN A 234 5.95 49.87 -7.13
C ASN A 234 4.61 50.45 -6.64
N CYS A 235 4.59 51.69 -6.13
CA CYS A 235 3.36 52.33 -5.65
C CYS A 235 2.20 52.32 -6.68
N CYS A 236 2.48 52.51 -7.97
CA CYS A 236 1.46 52.48 -9.03
C CYS A 236 1.09 51.05 -9.47
N THR A 237 2.03 50.10 -9.44
CA THR A 237 1.79 48.72 -9.89
C THR A 237 1.23 47.83 -8.79
N GLY A 238 1.32 48.26 -7.52
CA GLY A 238 0.80 47.53 -6.37
C GLY A 238 -0.70 47.25 -6.43
N ILE A 239 -1.50 48.19 -6.96
CA ILE A 239 -2.95 47.99 -7.12
C ILE A 239 -3.23 46.87 -8.15
N PHE A 240 -2.51 46.86 -9.27
CA PHE A 240 -2.66 45.82 -10.29
C PHE A 240 -2.18 44.46 -9.77
N TYR A 241 -1.05 44.42 -9.06
CA TYR A 241 -0.56 43.22 -8.41
C TYR A 241 -1.59 42.62 -7.45
N ALA A 242 -2.16 43.43 -6.56
CA ALA A 242 -3.20 42.99 -5.63
C ALA A 242 -4.47 42.50 -6.35
N MET A 243 -4.89 43.19 -7.41
CA MET A 243 -6.05 42.79 -8.22
C MET A 243 -5.84 41.43 -8.89
N PHE A 244 -4.68 41.20 -9.50
CA PHE A 244 -4.37 39.92 -10.15
C PHE A 244 -4.29 38.76 -9.15
N LEU A 245 -3.71 39.00 -7.97
CA LEU A 245 -3.69 38.02 -6.88
C LEU A 245 -5.11 37.71 -6.38
N LEU A 246 -5.95 38.72 -6.21
CA LEU A 246 -7.35 38.53 -5.81
C LEU A 246 -8.11 37.68 -6.85
N LEU A 247 -7.95 37.97 -8.14
CA LEU A 247 -8.55 37.18 -9.22
C LEU A 247 -8.04 35.74 -9.24
N TYR A 248 -6.74 35.53 -9.01
CA TYR A 248 -6.15 34.20 -8.86
C TYR A 248 -6.83 33.41 -7.73
N TYR A 249 -6.98 34.00 -6.54
CA TYR A 249 -7.63 33.32 -5.40
C TYR A 249 -9.11 33.02 -5.65
N ILE A 250 -9.86 33.96 -6.24
CA ILE A 250 -11.27 33.73 -6.59
C ILE A 250 -11.40 32.56 -7.56
N LEU A 251 -10.59 32.52 -8.61
CA LEU A 251 -10.64 31.45 -9.61
C LEU A 251 -10.14 30.11 -9.07
N SER A 252 -9.12 30.11 -8.20
CA SER A 252 -8.66 28.91 -7.50
C SER A 252 -9.75 28.34 -6.58
N PHE A 253 -10.50 29.21 -5.89
CA PHE A 253 -11.66 28.81 -5.10
C PHE A 253 -12.77 28.22 -5.97
N CYS A 254 -13.07 28.85 -7.12
CA CYS A 254 -14.03 28.30 -8.08
C CYS A 254 -13.60 26.92 -8.63
N ASP A 255 -12.32 26.71 -8.96
CA ASP A 255 -11.79 25.39 -9.37
C ASP A 255 -12.05 24.34 -8.29
N SER A 256 -11.89 24.71 -7.01
CA SER A 256 -12.17 23.82 -5.87
C SER A 256 -13.64 23.45 -5.74
N ILE A 257 -14.55 24.41 -5.95
CA ILE A 257 -16.00 24.16 -5.95
C ILE A 257 -16.36 23.21 -7.08
N ILE A 258 -15.84 23.41 -8.29
CA ILE A 258 -16.14 22.53 -9.43
C ILE A 258 -15.58 21.11 -9.18
N LEU A 259 -14.39 20.99 -8.60
CA LEU A 259 -13.84 19.71 -8.18
C LEU A 259 -14.71 19.01 -7.14
N PHE A 260 -15.21 19.75 -6.15
CA PHE A 260 -16.15 19.20 -5.17
C PHE A 260 -17.45 18.75 -5.82
N ILE A 261 -18.02 19.53 -6.75
CA ILE A 261 -19.19 19.14 -7.53
C ILE A 261 -18.91 17.86 -8.33
N SER A 262 -17.71 17.71 -8.92
CA SER A 262 -17.35 16.51 -9.66
C SER A 262 -17.35 15.26 -8.77
N VAL A 263 -16.93 15.38 -7.50
CA VAL A 263 -17.02 14.30 -6.50
C VAL A 263 -18.48 13.98 -6.18
N LEU A 264 -19.30 14.99 -5.91
CA LEU A 264 -20.73 14.79 -5.64
C LEU A 264 -21.47 14.12 -6.82
N VAL A 265 -21.15 14.51 -8.05
CA VAL A 265 -21.71 13.89 -9.26
C VAL A 265 -21.31 12.42 -9.36
N THR A 266 -20.04 12.07 -9.09
CA THR A 266 -19.63 10.66 -9.07
C THR A 266 -20.39 9.86 -8.02
N GLU A 267 -20.54 10.39 -6.81
CA GLU A 267 -21.25 9.70 -5.73
C GLU A 267 -22.73 9.52 -6.05
N LEU A 268 -23.38 10.54 -6.62
CA LEU A 268 -24.77 10.45 -7.05
C LEU A 268 -24.96 9.39 -8.15
N VAL A 269 -24.09 9.39 -9.17
CA VAL A 269 -24.18 8.41 -10.26
C VAL A 269 -23.84 7.00 -9.76
N ALA A 270 -22.87 6.85 -8.87
CA ALA A 270 -22.53 5.58 -8.25
C ALA A 270 -23.70 5.05 -7.40
N LEU A 271 -24.42 5.90 -6.67
CA LEU A 271 -25.63 5.53 -5.93
C LEU A 271 -26.75 5.05 -6.87
N ILE A 272 -26.99 5.76 -7.98
CA ILE A 272 -27.99 5.34 -8.99
C ILE A 272 -27.58 4.00 -9.60
N ALA A 273 -26.30 3.83 -9.93
CA ALA A 273 -25.76 2.59 -10.46
C ALA A 273 -25.85 1.44 -9.45
N TYR A 274 -25.65 1.71 -8.16
CA TYR A 274 -25.86 0.73 -7.10
C TYR A 274 -27.32 0.25 -7.09
N PHE A 275 -28.30 1.17 -7.14
CA PHE A 275 -29.72 0.80 -7.16
C PHE A 275 -30.09 -0.01 -8.41
N VAL A 276 -29.61 0.41 -9.59
CA VAL A 276 -29.83 -0.32 -10.86
C VAL A 276 -29.14 -1.69 -10.84
N GLY A 277 -27.91 -1.76 -10.31
CA GLY A 277 -27.16 -3.00 -10.14
C GLY A 277 -27.83 -3.97 -9.18
N PHE A 278 -28.44 -3.46 -8.10
CA PHE A 278 -29.20 -4.25 -7.14
C PHE A 278 -30.41 -4.90 -7.80
N CYS A 279 -31.15 -4.14 -8.62
CA CYS A 279 -32.33 -4.63 -9.34
C CYS A 279 -31.99 -5.63 -10.45
N THR A 280 -30.78 -5.58 -11.02
CA THR A 280 -30.39 -6.40 -12.20
C THR A 280 -29.54 -7.61 -11.87
N GLY A 281 -28.69 -7.54 -10.83
CA GLY A 281 -27.73 -8.58 -10.48
C GLY A 281 -27.56 -8.81 -8.97
N GLY A 282 -28.39 -8.19 -8.12
CA GLY A 282 -28.33 -8.33 -6.67
C GLY A 282 -27.24 -7.49 -6.00
N ALA A 283 -27.08 -7.66 -4.68
CA ALA A 283 -26.25 -6.79 -3.85
C ALA A 283 -24.75 -6.85 -4.19
N MET A 284 -24.21 -8.03 -4.53
CA MET A 284 -22.80 -8.18 -4.89
C MET A 284 -22.46 -7.42 -6.18
N TRP A 285 -23.30 -7.54 -7.21
CA TRP A 285 -23.13 -6.81 -8.46
C TRP A 285 -23.27 -5.30 -8.27
N ALA A 286 -24.25 -4.86 -7.45
CA ALA A 286 -24.41 -3.46 -7.09
C ALA A 286 -23.15 -2.87 -6.44
N HIS A 287 -22.55 -3.60 -5.50
CA HIS A 287 -21.33 -3.18 -4.82
C HIS A 287 -20.16 -3.09 -5.81
N TYR A 288 -19.98 -4.11 -6.65
CA TYR A 288 -18.97 -4.11 -7.69
C TYR A 288 -19.10 -2.90 -8.63
N LEU A 289 -20.30 -2.66 -9.17
CA LEU A 289 -20.54 -1.56 -10.11
C LEU A 289 -20.28 -0.18 -9.47
N HIS A 290 -20.71 0.00 -8.22
CA HIS A 290 -20.46 1.20 -7.44
C HIS A 290 -18.95 1.47 -7.24
N GLN A 291 -18.17 0.45 -6.85
CA GLN A 291 -16.72 0.58 -6.70
C GLN A 291 -16.01 0.86 -8.02
N GLN A 292 -16.42 0.18 -9.10
CA GLN A 292 -15.82 0.39 -10.42
C GLN A 292 -16.02 1.82 -10.93
N ILE A 293 -17.22 2.40 -10.76
CA ILE A 293 -17.48 3.80 -11.13
C ILE A 293 -16.58 4.75 -10.34
N ARG A 294 -16.45 4.57 -9.02
CA ARG A 294 -15.57 5.39 -8.18
C ARG A 294 -14.11 5.31 -8.62
N ARG A 295 -13.59 4.10 -8.85
CA ARG A 295 -12.20 3.86 -9.27
C ARG A 295 -11.89 4.53 -10.60
N LEU A 296 -12.73 4.32 -11.61
CA LEU A 296 -12.53 4.90 -12.94
C LEU A 296 -12.63 6.43 -12.91
N CYS A 297 -13.62 6.99 -12.21
CA CYS A 297 -13.76 8.43 -12.07
C CYS A 297 -12.56 9.05 -11.35
N HIS A 298 -12.10 8.43 -10.25
CA HIS A 298 -10.91 8.89 -9.52
C HIS A 298 -9.65 8.82 -10.39
N GLY A 299 -9.48 7.73 -11.16
CA GLY A 299 -8.39 7.60 -12.13
C GLY A 299 -8.38 8.72 -13.17
N ILE A 300 -9.54 9.10 -13.73
CA ILE A 300 -9.65 10.24 -14.64
C ILE A 300 -9.17 11.54 -13.98
N ARG A 301 -9.60 11.82 -12.75
CA ARG A 301 -9.17 13.03 -12.01
C ARG A 301 -7.65 13.06 -11.85
N ILE A 302 -7.06 11.94 -11.43
CA ILE A 302 -5.60 11.82 -11.26
C ILE A 302 -4.90 12.06 -12.60
N ILE A 303 -5.33 11.40 -13.68
CA ILE A 303 -4.68 11.50 -15.00
C ILE A 303 -4.70 12.95 -15.51
N ILE A 304 -5.84 13.64 -15.38
CA ILE A 304 -5.97 15.02 -15.84
C ILE A 304 -5.09 15.94 -14.99
N ARG A 305 -5.09 15.78 -13.66
CA ARG A 305 -4.42 16.74 -12.76
C ARG A 305 -2.93 16.48 -12.55
N LYS A 306 -2.43 15.24 -12.75
CA LYS A 306 -1.01 14.90 -12.57
C LYS A 306 -0.06 15.76 -13.40
N LYS A 307 -0.53 16.28 -14.55
CA LYS A 307 0.27 17.17 -15.40
C LYS A 307 0.37 18.62 -14.91
N PHE A 308 -0.47 19.02 -13.94
CA PHE A 308 -0.66 20.42 -13.55
C PHE A 308 -0.30 20.72 -12.08
N THR A 309 0.41 19.82 -11.40
CA THR A 309 0.77 20.03 -9.99
C THR A 309 1.96 20.95 -9.78
N LYS A 310 2.82 21.13 -10.80
CA LYS A 310 4.12 21.79 -10.62
C LYS A 310 4.04 23.32 -10.50
N ASN A 311 3.15 24.02 -11.21
CA ASN A 311 3.02 25.48 -11.18
C ASN A 311 1.69 25.96 -11.81
N PRO A 312 0.91 26.86 -11.18
CA PRO A 312 1.07 27.45 -9.84
C PRO A 312 0.78 26.45 -8.69
N PRO A 313 1.38 26.66 -7.50
CA PRO A 313 1.11 25.83 -6.33
C PRO A 313 -0.36 25.92 -5.93
N ARG A 314 -1.01 24.78 -5.79
CA ARG A 314 -2.40 24.66 -5.28
C ARG A 314 -2.39 24.47 -3.77
N GLN A 315 -1.67 25.33 -3.05
CA GLN A 315 -1.70 25.30 -1.60
C GLN A 315 -2.81 26.24 -1.14
N PHE A 316 -3.91 25.67 -0.65
CA PHE A 316 -4.93 26.47 0.02
C PHE A 316 -4.35 27.01 1.32
N PHE A 317 -4.62 28.29 1.59
CA PHE A 317 -4.10 29.12 2.69
C PHE A 317 -4.15 28.50 4.10
N LEU A 318 -4.86 27.40 4.30
CA LEU A 318 -5.03 26.76 5.61
C LEU A 318 -3.92 25.76 5.98
N MET A 319 -3.09 25.31 5.03
CA MET A 319 -2.15 24.21 5.32
C MET A 319 -0.76 24.66 5.81
N ASN A 320 -0.36 25.93 5.62
CA ASN A 320 0.99 26.40 5.98
C ASN A 320 1.08 27.16 7.31
N CYS A 321 0.02 27.22 8.11
CA CYS A 321 0.09 27.91 9.41
C CYS A 321 0.75 27.09 10.53
N TYR A 322 1.16 25.84 10.28
CA TYR A 322 1.73 24.96 11.33
C TYR A 322 3.20 24.62 11.20
N GLU A 323 3.88 25.08 10.15
CA GLU A 323 5.34 24.96 10.11
C GLU A 323 5.98 26.18 10.77
N THR A 324 5.75 26.29 12.09
CA THR A 324 6.61 27.08 12.95
C THR A 324 8.01 26.51 12.79
N LYS A 325 8.80 27.17 11.94
CA LYS A 325 10.24 27.02 11.83
C LYS A 325 10.79 27.17 13.25
N THR A 326 11.01 26.05 13.91
CA THR A 326 11.82 25.97 15.12
C THR A 326 13.23 26.32 14.67
N ALA A 327 13.48 27.63 14.54
CA ALA A 327 14.80 28.18 14.45
C ALA A 327 15.44 27.84 15.80
N ALA A 328 16.03 26.65 15.86
CA ALA A 328 16.92 26.25 16.93
C ALA A 328 17.98 27.34 17.01
N THR A 329 17.86 28.14 18.06
CA THR A 329 18.87 29.02 18.59
C THR A 329 20.07 28.15 18.91
N THR A 330 20.97 27.96 17.94
CA THR A 330 22.34 27.57 18.21
C THR A 330 22.99 28.75 18.92
N SER A 331 22.75 28.82 20.23
CA SER A 331 23.53 29.61 21.15
C SER A 331 24.88 28.90 21.26
N SER A 332 25.85 29.42 20.51
CA SER A 332 27.27 29.17 20.75
C SER A 332 27.61 29.62 22.17
N SER A 333 27.61 28.68 23.11
CA SER A 333 28.30 28.83 24.38
C SER A 333 29.79 28.66 24.13
N GLU A 334 30.45 29.79 23.92
CA GLU A 334 31.90 29.92 23.91
C GLU A 334 32.36 29.95 25.38
N ASN A 335 32.92 28.84 25.87
CA ASN A 335 33.64 28.76 27.14
C ASN A 335 34.98 28.07 26.89
N ASP A 336 36.03 28.88 26.90
CA ASP A 336 37.39 28.69 27.42
C ASP A 336 37.90 27.26 27.68
N VAL A 337 38.97 26.87 26.97
CA VAL A 337 40.09 26.13 27.57
C VAL A 337 41.42 26.69 27.05
N GLU A 338 42.01 27.48 27.94
CA GLU A 338 43.42 27.80 28.12
C GLU A 338 44.36 26.61 27.80
N ASN A 339 45.31 26.81 26.87
CA ASN A 339 46.60 26.14 26.99
C ASN A 339 47.73 26.99 26.38
N THR A 340 48.57 27.46 27.28
CA THR A 340 49.81 28.17 27.08
C THR A 340 50.87 27.26 26.47
N ASN A 341 51.57 27.74 25.44
CA ASN A 341 53.01 27.51 25.37
C ASN A 341 53.72 28.59 24.55
N GLU A 342 54.79 29.07 25.16
CA GLU A 342 55.69 30.14 24.73
C GLU A 342 56.40 29.81 23.41
N GLN A 343 56.61 30.82 22.56
CA GLN A 343 57.94 31.07 22.01
C GLN A 343 58.06 32.51 21.50
N CYS A 344 58.95 33.27 22.14
CA CYS A 344 59.51 34.54 21.66
C CYS A 344 60.13 34.38 20.27
N ASN A 345 59.87 35.34 19.38
CA ASN A 345 60.98 36.02 18.69
C ASN A 345 60.57 37.42 18.23
N SER A 346 61.33 38.40 18.70
CA SER A 346 61.34 39.79 18.25
C SER A 346 62.20 39.91 17.00
N ASP A 347 61.77 40.71 16.01
CA ASP A 347 62.56 41.84 15.49
C ASP A 347 61.91 42.45 14.23
N ASN A 348 61.74 43.79 14.30
CA ASN A 348 62.00 44.80 13.27
C ASN A 348 61.41 44.63 11.86
N TYR A 349 60.62 45.62 11.37
CA TYR A 349 61.12 46.73 10.52
C TYR A 349 59.97 47.56 9.89
N VAL A 350 59.95 48.85 10.22
CA VAL A 350 59.69 50.04 9.38
C VAL A 350 58.28 50.43 8.91
N ASP A 351 57.91 51.63 9.40
CA ASP A 351 57.02 52.65 8.85
C ASP A 351 57.09 52.84 7.32
N ASN A 352 55.93 53.02 6.68
CA ASN A 352 55.86 54.05 5.65
C ASN A 352 54.46 54.66 5.52
N CYS A 353 54.42 55.98 5.61
CA CYS A 353 53.27 56.84 5.37
C CYS A 353 53.17 57.23 3.88
N GLY A 354 51.95 57.54 3.43
CA GLY A 354 51.63 58.21 2.16
C GLY A 354 50.70 57.36 1.30
N GLY A 355 49.58 57.81 0.76
CA GLY A 355 49.06 59.16 0.57
C GLY A 355 48.30 59.17 -0.77
N GLY A 356 47.05 59.64 -0.77
CA GLY A 356 46.42 60.30 -1.92
C GLY A 356 45.75 59.45 -3.03
N GLY A 357 44.56 59.94 -3.44
CA GLY A 357 43.88 59.64 -4.72
C GLY A 357 43.03 58.37 -4.66
N GLY A 358 41.71 58.37 -4.87
CA GLY A 358 40.96 59.10 -5.89
C GLY A 358 40.63 58.12 -7.03
N GLY A 359 39.35 57.83 -7.26
CA GLY A 359 38.89 57.19 -8.50
C GLY A 359 38.07 55.90 -8.31
N ASP A 360 36.78 56.06 -8.56
CA ASP A 360 35.95 55.23 -9.45
C ASP A 360 35.45 53.86 -8.98
N ASP A 361 34.15 53.88 -8.63
CA ASP A 361 33.10 53.03 -9.21
C ASP A 361 33.52 51.69 -9.83
N ASN A 362 33.25 50.60 -9.11
CA ASN A 362 32.59 49.40 -9.64
C ASN A 362 32.23 48.46 -8.47
N GLY A 363 31.07 48.70 -7.86
CA GLY A 363 30.44 47.75 -6.95
C GLY A 363 29.93 46.53 -7.71
N ILE A 364 30.66 45.42 -7.59
CA ILE A 364 30.18 44.08 -7.94
C ILE A 364 29.32 43.61 -6.76
N ASP A 365 28.01 43.84 -6.85
CA ASP A 365 27.04 43.21 -5.95
C ASP A 365 26.72 41.80 -6.45
N ASN A 366 27.51 40.83 -6.01
CA ASN A 366 27.13 39.42 -6.00
C ASN A 366 26.04 39.21 -4.94
N ASN A 367 24.78 39.47 -5.30
CA ASN A 367 23.64 39.06 -4.48
C ASN A 367 23.12 37.69 -4.93
N ASN A 368 23.56 36.71 -4.15
CA ASN A 368 23.11 35.33 -4.08
C ASN A 368 21.63 35.27 -3.64
N THR A 369 20.69 35.24 -4.60
CA THR A 369 19.27 34.93 -4.34
C THR A 369 19.06 33.42 -4.40
N ASN A 370 19.36 32.75 -3.29
CA ASN A 370 18.78 31.46 -2.95
C ASN A 370 17.43 31.65 -2.25
N ASN A 371 16.56 30.64 -2.41
CA ASN A 371 15.28 30.38 -1.73
C ASN A 371 14.00 30.88 -2.43
N ALA A 372 13.34 29.95 -3.13
CA ALA A 372 11.96 29.57 -2.85
C ALA A 372 11.57 28.36 -3.74
N VAL A 373 11.99 27.16 -3.34
CA VAL A 373 11.37 25.90 -3.76
C VAL A 373 10.71 25.35 -2.51
N MET A 374 9.39 25.20 -2.54
CA MET A 374 8.59 24.67 -1.43
C MET A 374 7.63 23.60 -1.95
N ASP A 375 7.55 22.55 -1.15
CA ASP A 375 7.12 21.19 -1.49
C ASP A 375 5.61 20.96 -1.54
N SER A 376 5.23 19.89 -2.23
CA SER A 376 3.83 19.43 -2.33
C SER A 376 3.75 17.90 -2.45
N ASN A 377 3.82 17.14 -1.35
CA ASN A 377 3.81 15.66 -1.41
C ASN A 377 2.86 14.90 -0.46
N VAL A 378 1.95 15.54 0.26
CA VAL A 378 1.05 14.82 1.19
C VAL A 378 -0.15 14.15 0.50
N SER A 379 -0.54 14.58 -0.72
CA SER A 379 -1.71 14.01 -1.42
C SER A 379 -1.46 12.68 -2.14
N ALA A 380 -0.20 12.23 -2.25
CA ALA A 380 0.17 10.99 -2.94
C ALA A 380 -0.01 9.74 -2.06
N THR A 381 0.11 9.87 -0.74
CA THR A 381 0.14 8.75 0.21
C THR A 381 -1.20 8.01 0.29
N VAL A 382 -2.32 8.74 0.30
CA VAL A 382 -3.67 8.14 0.34
C VAL A 382 -4.04 7.43 -0.98
N CYS A 383 -3.45 7.86 -2.10
CA CYS A 383 -3.66 7.20 -3.39
C CYS A 383 -2.79 5.93 -3.54
N HIS A 384 -1.60 5.89 -2.92
CA HIS A 384 -0.67 4.77 -3.05
C HIS A 384 -1.13 3.54 -2.24
N GLU A 385 -1.70 3.76 -1.06
CA GLU A 385 -2.26 2.70 -0.21
C GLU A 385 -3.50 2.04 -0.86
N TYR A 386 -4.30 2.83 -1.58
CA TYR A 386 -5.45 2.34 -2.35
C TYR A 386 -5.04 1.48 -3.56
N ILE A 387 -3.91 1.79 -4.22
CA ILE A 387 -3.41 1.05 -5.39
C ILE A 387 -2.75 -0.28 -4.98
N ILE A 388 -2.05 -0.32 -3.84
CA ILE A 388 -1.42 -1.55 -3.31
C ILE A 388 -2.50 -2.57 -2.92
N ASN A 389 -3.55 -2.14 -2.22
CA ASN A 389 -4.68 -3.01 -1.88
C ASN A 389 -5.41 -3.54 -3.13
N ASP A 390 -5.43 -2.78 -4.23
CA ASP A 390 -6.12 -3.16 -5.46
C ASP A 390 -5.33 -4.16 -6.33
N HIS A 391 -4.00 -4.08 -6.31
CA HIS A 391 -3.16 -5.06 -6.99
C HIS A 391 -3.20 -6.43 -6.30
N GLN A 392 -3.43 -6.44 -4.97
CA GLN A 392 -3.64 -7.66 -4.19
C GLN A 392 -5.01 -8.28 -4.49
N GLN A 393 -6.09 -7.48 -4.48
CA GLN A 393 -7.44 -7.94 -4.78
C GLN A 393 -7.58 -8.54 -6.19
N MET A 394 -6.92 -7.97 -7.21
CA MET A 394 -6.93 -8.52 -8.57
C MET A 394 -6.08 -9.80 -8.75
N GLN A 395 -5.09 -10.04 -7.89
CA GLN A 395 -4.33 -11.29 -7.86
C GLN A 395 -5.15 -12.42 -7.25
N ASP A 396 -6.02 -12.09 -6.29
CA ASP A 396 -6.88 -13.06 -5.61
C ASP A 396 -8.14 -13.39 -6.42
N GLU A 397 -8.67 -12.46 -7.23
CA GLU A 397 -9.77 -12.77 -8.18
C GLU A 397 -9.30 -13.58 -9.42
N ARG A 398 -7.99 -13.70 -9.66
CA ARG A 398 -7.41 -14.54 -10.74
C ARG A 398 -7.06 -15.96 -10.31
N LYS A 399 -7.09 -16.27 -9.01
CA LYS A 399 -6.90 -17.61 -8.46
C LYS A 399 -8.27 -18.23 -8.18
#